data_AF-A0A4U3AGD1-F1
#
_entry.id   AF-A0A4U3AGD1-F1
#
_cell.length_a   1.000
_cell.length_b   1.000
_cell.length_c   1.000
_cell.angle_alpha   90.00
_cell.angle_beta   90.00
_cell.angle_gamma   90.00
#
_symmetry.space_group_name_H-M   'P 1'
#
loop_
_entity.id
_entity.type
_entity.pdbx_description
1 polymer ?
#
loop_
_entity_poly.entity_id
_entity_poly.type
_entity_poly.pdbx_seq_one_letter_code
_entity_poly.pdbx_strand_id
1 'polypeptide(L)'
;MPIFSFLLFVFISSFTPGPNNFLAMTYANQHGLKRSMQFCFGVAFGFFILTSLCSFFNIVLINILPIIEFPLKILGVAYMLYLAFKILTSKTSTDPDEKHNKNLFTVGIFLQFV
;
A
#
# COMPACT_ATOMS: atom_id res chain seq x y z
N MET A 1 -22.22 -15.30 2.92
CA MET A 1 -21.24 -14.20 2.68
C MET A 1 -20.94 -13.56 4.01
N PRO A 2 -19.70 -13.61 4.53
CA PRO A 2 -19.40 -13.10 5.85
C PRO A 2 -19.23 -11.57 5.79
N ILE A 3 -20.33 -10.84 5.52
CA ILE A 3 -20.38 -9.37 5.56
C ILE A 3 -19.83 -8.87 6.90
N PHE A 4 -20.13 -9.60 7.98
CA PHE A 4 -19.65 -9.30 9.32
C PHE A 4 -18.12 -9.37 9.43
N SER A 5 -17.48 -10.43 8.90
CA SER A 5 -16.02 -10.55 8.91
C SER A 5 -15.35 -9.47 8.05
N PHE A 6 -15.95 -9.11 6.91
CA PHE A 6 -15.46 -8.02 6.08
C PHE A 6 -15.54 -6.67 6.79
N LEU A 7 -16.67 -6.35 7.42
CA LEU A 7 -16.85 -5.12 8.21
C LEU A 7 -15.84 -5.03 9.36
N LEU A 8 -15.63 -6.14 10.09
CA LEU A 8 -14.61 -6.21 11.14
C LEU A 8 -13.21 -5.95 10.60
N PHE A 9 -12.84 -6.57 9.48
CA PHE A 9 -11.54 -6.34 8.83
C PHE A 9 -11.35 -4.86 8.45
N VAL A 10 -12.34 -4.26 7.79
CA VAL A 10 -12.29 -2.84 7.39
C VAL A 10 -12.15 -1.94 8.61
N PHE A 11 -12.87 -2.22 9.69
CA PHE A 11 -12.78 -1.46 10.93
C PHE A 11 -11.37 -1.54 11.53
N ILE A 12 -10.86 -2.74 11.77
CA ILE A 12 -9.53 -2.96 12.36
C ILE A 12 -8.42 -2.35 11.48
N SER A 13 -8.51 -2.56 10.16
CA SER A 13 -7.53 -2.04 9.20
C SER A 13 -7.56 -0.52 9.08
N SER A 14 -8.69 0.13 9.34
CA SER A 14 -8.82 1.60 9.28
C SER A 14 -8.26 2.26 10.54
N PHE A 15 -8.34 1.60 11.69
CA PHE A 15 -7.77 2.10 12.94
C PHE A 15 -6.27 1.77 13.09
N THR A 16 -5.80 0.70 12.46
CA THR A 16 -4.38 0.33 12.52
C THR A 16 -3.55 1.28 11.64
N PRO A 17 -2.47 1.89 12.16
CA PRO A 17 -1.62 2.77 11.37
C PRO A 17 -0.83 1.95 10.34
N GLY A 18 -1.32 1.92 9.11
CA GLY A 18 -0.57 1.45 7.94
C GLY A 18 0.08 2.63 7.19
N PRO A 19 1.03 2.37 6.27
CA PRO A 19 1.69 3.42 5.49
C PRO A 19 0.71 4.32 4.73
N ASN A 20 -0.31 3.74 4.09
CA ASN A 20 -1.33 4.51 3.35
C ASN A 20 -2.18 5.39 4.27
N ASN A 21 -2.55 4.89 5.45
CA ASN A 21 -3.36 5.62 6.43
C ASN A 21 -2.55 6.76 7.08
N PHE A 22 -1.27 6.50 7.38
CA PHE A 22 -0.34 7.49 7.92
C PHE A 22 0.00 8.60 6.91
N LEU A 23 0.21 8.24 5.64
CA LEU A 23 0.43 9.21 4.56
C LEU A 23 -0.82 10.05 4.29
N ALA A 24 -2.02 9.44 4.28
CA ALA A 24 -3.28 10.18 4.17
C ALA A 24 -3.44 11.19 5.32
N MET A 25 -3.15 10.80 6.56
CA MET A 25 -3.16 11.70 7.72
C MET A 25 -2.15 12.83 7.58
N THR A 26 -0.92 12.53 7.14
CA THR A 26 0.14 13.54 6.91
C THR A 26 -0.26 14.53 5.82
N TYR A 27 -0.83 14.05 4.71
CA TYR A 27 -1.34 14.90 3.63
C TYR A 27 -2.57 15.72 4.06
N ALA A 28 -3.47 15.17 4.88
CA ALA A 28 -4.58 15.93 5.43
C ALA A 28 -4.09 17.07 6.33
N ASN A 29 -3.06 16.83 7.14
CA ASN A 29 -2.46 17.84 8.02
C ASN A 29 -1.70 18.94 7.24
N GLN A 30 -0.96 18.57 6.18
CA GLN A 30 -0.15 19.51 5.41
C GLN A 30 -0.93 20.25 4.30
N HIS A 31 -1.86 19.56 3.63
CA HIS A 31 -2.51 20.04 2.40
C HIS A 31 -4.03 20.17 2.51
N GLY A 32 -4.61 19.83 3.67
CA GLY A 32 -6.03 19.87 3.95
C GLY A 32 -6.81 18.65 3.44
N LEU A 33 -8.04 18.51 3.93
CA LEU A 33 -8.90 17.34 3.71
C LEU A 33 -9.26 17.12 2.23
N LYS A 34 -9.48 18.21 1.47
CA LYS A 34 -9.85 18.14 0.04
C LYS A 34 -8.78 17.45 -0.81
N ARG A 35 -7.50 17.71 -0.53
CA ARG A 35 -6.37 17.09 -1.25
C ARG A 35 -6.12 15.66 -0.77
N SER A 36 -6.27 15.38 0.52
CA SER A 36 -6.23 14.01 1.05
C SER A 36 -7.29 13.12 0.42
N MET A 37 -8.47 13.65 0.09
CA MET A 37 -9.52 12.89 -0.57
C MET A 37 -9.10 12.45 -1.98
N GLN A 38 -8.39 13.30 -2.73
CA GLN A 38 -7.81 12.93 -4.04
C GLN A 38 -6.76 11.82 -3.91
N PHE A 39 -5.96 11.83 -2.84
CA PHE A 39 -5.04 10.74 -2.52
C PHE A 39 -5.79 9.42 -2.29
N CYS A 40 -6.83 9.43 -1.45
CA CYS A 40 -7.65 8.24 -1.19
C CYS A 40 -8.30 7.68 -2.45
N PHE A 41 -8.79 8.54 -3.35
CA PHE A 41 -9.29 8.11 -4.66
C PHE A 41 -8.19 7.49 -5.53
N GLY A 42 -6.98 8.04 -5.49
CA GLY A 42 -5.81 7.47 -6.17
C GLY A 42 -5.47 6.07 -5.66
N VAL A 43 -5.45 5.89 -4.33
CA VAL A 43 -5.23 4.58 -3.69
C VAL A 43 -6.32 3.58 -4.10
N ALA A 44 -7.60 3.97 -4.07
CA ALA A 44 -8.69 3.10 -4.47
C ALA A 44 -8.58 2.67 -5.94
N PHE A 45 -8.21 3.59 -6.84
CA PHE A 45 -8.02 3.29 -8.25
C PHE A 45 -6.79 2.41 -8.50
N GLY A 46 -5.66 2.69 -7.84
CA GLY A 46 -4.47 1.84 -7.89
C GLY A 46 -4.75 0.42 -7.39
N PHE A 47 -5.52 0.30 -6.29
CA PHE A 47 -5.92 -0.99 -5.73
C PHE A 47 -6.80 -1.79 -6.68
N PHE A 48 -7.73 -1.11 -7.36
CA PHE A 48 -8.58 -1.72 -8.38
C PHE A 48 -7.75 -2.26 -9.57
N ILE A 49 -6.79 -1.48 -10.07
CA ILE A 49 -5.88 -1.90 -11.15
C ILE A 49 -5.04 -3.08 -10.70
N LEU A 50 -4.38 -2.98 -9.54
CA LEU A 50 -3.50 -4.04 -9.03
C LEU A 50 -4.27 -5.35 -8.84
N THR A 51 -5.44 -5.29 -8.22
CA THR A 51 -6.28 -6.48 -7.97
C THR A 51 -6.75 -7.10 -9.28
N SER A 52 -7.16 -6.29 -10.26
CA SER A 52 -7.54 -6.79 -11.59
C SER A 52 -6.37 -7.46 -12.31
N LEU A 53 -5.19 -6.84 -12.25
CA LEU A 53 -3.97 -7.39 -12.85
C LEU A 53 -3.56 -8.70 -12.17
N CYS A 54 -3.61 -8.74 -10.85
CA CYS A 54 -3.30 -9.93 -10.06
C CYS A 54 -4.27 -11.07 -10.37
N SER A 55 -5.56 -10.78 -10.45
CA SER A 55 -6.60 -11.75 -10.85
C SER A 55 -6.34 -12.34 -12.24
N PHE A 56 -5.99 -11.49 -13.21
CA PHE A 56 -5.65 -11.93 -14.56
C PHE A 56 -4.38 -12.80 -14.59
N PHE A 57 -3.31 -12.36 -13.93
CA PHE A 57 -2.04 -13.09 -13.88
C PHE A 57 -2.14 -14.40 -13.11
N ASN A 58 -3.02 -14.50 -12.11
CA ASN A 58 -3.23 -15.71 -11.32
C ASN A 58 -3.59 -16.92 -12.20
N ILE A 59 -4.40 -16.70 -13.24
CA ILE A 59 -4.81 -17.73 -14.21
C ILE A 59 -3.61 -18.32 -14.95
N VAL A 60 -2.63 -17.49 -15.31
CA VAL A 60 -1.41 -17.92 -16.02
C VAL A 60 -0.43 -18.60 -15.05
N LEU A 61 -0.34 -18.11 -13.82
CA LEU A 61 0.67 -18.51 -12.85
C LEU A 61 0.34 -19.81 -12.10
N ILE A 62 -0.90 -20.30 -12.19
CA ILE A 62 -1.37 -21.49 -11.45
C ILE A 62 -0.61 -22.77 -11.78
N ASN A 63 -0.11 -22.92 -13.01
CA ASN A 63 0.68 -24.09 -13.42
C ASN A 63 2.12 -24.07 -12.89
N ILE A 64 2.63 -22.89 -12.53
CA ILE A 64 4.03 -22.65 -12.11
C ILE A 64 4.15 -22.47 -10.60
N LEU A 65 3.03 -22.08 -9.95
CA LEU A 65 2.86 -21.91 -8.51
C LEU A 65 3.50 -23.02 -7.65
N PRO A 66 3.26 -24.34 -7.89
CA PRO A 66 3.78 -25.38 -7.00
C PRO A 66 5.32 -25.44 -6.92
N ILE A 67 6.03 -24.89 -7.91
CA ILE A 67 7.50 -24.86 -7.95
C ILE A 67 8.04 -23.54 -7.38
N ILE A 68 7.36 -22.42 -7.63
CA ILE A 68 7.84 -21.08 -7.25
C ILE A 68 7.37 -20.63 -5.87
N GLU A 69 6.30 -21.21 -5.32
CA GLU A 69 5.68 -20.76 -4.06
C GLU A 69 6.69 -20.76 -2.91
N PHE A 70 7.41 -21.86 -2.73
CA PHE A 70 8.36 -22.02 -1.63
C PHE A 70 9.55 -21.04 -1.68
N PRO A 71 10.33 -20.95 -2.78
CA PRO A 71 11.42 -19.98 -2.86
C PRO A 71 10.92 -18.54 -2.80
N LEU A 72 9.77 -18.23 -3.40
CA LEU A 72 9.19 -16.88 -3.36
C LEU A 72 8.75 -16.50 -1.94
N LYS A 73 8.19 -17.43 -1.17
CA LYS A 73 7.82 -17.23 0.23
C LYS A 73 9.04 -16.93 1.10
N ILE A 74 10.13 -17.69 0.91
CA ILE A 74 11.39 -17.45 1.63
C ILE A 74 11.97 -16.07 1.28
N LEU A 75 12.01 -15.73 -0.01
CA LEU A 75 12.44 -14.41 -0.47
C LEU A 75 11.57 -13.29 0.10
N GLY A 76 10.26 -13.46 0.12
CA GLY A 76 9.32 -12.49 0.68
C GLY A 76 9.54 -12.27 2.18
N VAL A 77 9.74 -13.33 2.96
CA VAL A 77 10.04 -13.23 4.39
C VAL A 77 11.38 -12.53 4.62
N ALA A 78 12.42 -12.91 3.87
CA ALA A 78 13.73 -12.27 3.96
C ALA A 78 13.65 -10.78 3.62
N TYR A 79 12.89 -10.42 2.59
CA TYR A 79 12.67 -9.03 2.19
C TYR A 79 11.91 -8.24 3.26
N MET A 80 10.85 -8.81 3.84
CA MET A 80 10.10 -8.14 4.92
C MET A 80 10.96 -7.93 6.17
N LEU A 81 11.80 -8.90 6.54
CA LEU A 81 12.76 -8.75 7.65
C LEU A 81 13.79 -7.66 7.33
N TYR A 82 14.31 -7.63 6.10
CA TYR A 82 15.20 -6.58 5.65
C TYR A 82 14.55 -5.19 5.72
N LEU A 83 13.31 -5.06 5.23
CA LEU A 83 12.57 -3.80 5.25
C LEU A 83 12.31 -3.35 6.69
N ALA A 84 11.92 -4.26 7.57
CA ALA A 84 11.74 -3.97 9.00
C ALA A 84 13.04 -3.46 9.64
N PHE A 85 14.17 -4.14 9.40
CA PHE A 85 15.48 -3.70 9.91
C PHE A 85 15.88 -2.32 9.36
N LYS A 86 15.61 -2.08 8.07
CA LYS A 86 15.88 -0.80 7.41
C LYS A 86 15.04 0.33 8.01
N ILE A 87 13.75 0.11 8.27
CA ILE A 87 12.87 1.10 8.90
C ILE A 87 13.37 1.43 10.32
N LEU A 88 13.74 0.42 11.11
CA LEU A 88 14.26 0.59 12.47
C LEU A 88 15.59 1.36 12.51
N THR A 89 16.45 1.19 11.50
CA THR A 89 17.77 1.83 11.43
C THR A 89 17.72 3.18 10.69
N SER A 90 16.63 3.47 9.97
CA SER A 90 16.50 4.73 9.23
C SER A 90 16.32 5.91 10.18
N LYS A 91 17.18 6.92 10.03
CA LYS A 91 17.01 8.21 10.71
C LYS A 91 16.01 9.01 9.90
N THR A 92 14.88 9.38 10.50
CA THR A 92 13.88 10.26 9.88
C THR A 92 14.51 11.61 9.57
N SER A 93 15.02 11.78 8.36
CA SER A 93 15.25 13.09 7.77
C SER A 93 13.89 13.59 7.30
N THR A 94 13.19 14.30 8.20
CA THR A 94 12.09 15.17 7.82
C THR A 94 12.71 16.34 7.06
N ASP A 95 12.91 16.15 5.76
CA ASP A 95 13.25 17.26 4.88
C ASP A 95 11.95 18.01 4.56
N PRO A 96 11.77 19.27 5.00
CA PRO A 96 10.54 20.03 4.76
C PRO A 96 10.36 20.49 3.31
N ASP A 97 11.29 20.17 2.40
CA ASP A 97 11.45 20.90 1.15
C ASP A 97 11.36 20.07 -0.16
N GLU A 98 10.50 19.03 -0.24
CA GLU A 98 10.00 18.59 -1.57
C GLU A 98 8.79 19.42 -2.01
N LYS A 99 9.13 20.64 -2.43
CA LYS A 99 8.32 21.57 -3.22
C LYS A 99 7.49 20.88 -4.31
N HIS A 100 6.20 21.23 -4.31
CA HIS A 100 5.43 21.68 -5.49
C HIS A 100 5.02 20.61 -6.54
N ASN A 101 3.71 20.40 -6.70
CA ASN A 101 3.04 19.76 -7.86
C ASN A 101 3.17 18.24 -8.08
N LYS A 102 3.33 17.40 -7.06
CA LYS A 102 2.98 15.97 -7.25
C LYS A 102 1.47 15.81 -7.09
N ASN A 103 0.79 15.35 -8.15
CA ASN A 103 -0.64 15.01 -8.10
C ASN A 103 -0.84 13.94 -7.03
N LEU A 104 -1.49 14.28 -5.90
CA LEU A 104 -1.73 13.34 -4.78
C LEU A 104 -2.47 12.08 -5.25
N PHE A 105 -3.29 12.20 -6.28
CA PHE A 105 -3.92 11.07 -6.96
C PHE A 105 -2.90 10.08 -7.56
N THR A 106 -1.91 10.57 -8.31
CA THR A 106 -0.84 9.74 -8.90
C THR A 106 0.03 9.11 -7.82
N VAL A 107 0.34 9.85 -6.75
CA VAL A 107 1.07 9.30 -5.60
C VAL A 107 0.28 8.14 -4.97
N GLY A 108 -1.03 8.32 -4.77
CA GLY A 108 -1.91 7.28 -4.25
C GLY A 108 -1.95 6.02 -5.13
N ILE A 109 -1.94 6.18 -6.46
CA ILE A 109 -1.88 5.03 -7.39
C ILE A 109 -0.55 4.27 -7.25
N PHE A 110 0.57 4.98 -7.34
CA PHE A 110 1.89 4.33 -7.37
C PHE A 110 2.27 3.67 -6.04
N LEU A 111 1.81 4.22 -4.91
CA LEU A 111 1.98 3.58 -3.60
C LEU A 111 1.42 2.16 -3.54
N GLN A 112 0.43 1.83 -4.36
CA GLN A 112 -0.14 0.50 -4.36
C GLN A 112 0.75 -0.54 -5.06
N PHE A 113 1.68 -0.10 -5.91
CA PHE A 113 2.62 -0.96 -6.64
C PHE A 113 3.98 -1.13 -5.93
N VAL A 114 4.20 -0.36 -4.86
CA VAL A 114 5.41 -0.42 -4.02
C VAL A 114 5.10 -1.27 -2.78
#